data_AF-A0A845B7P3-F1
#
_entry.id   AF-A0A845B7P3-F1
#
_cell.length_a   1.000
_cell.length_b   1.000
_cell.length_c   1.000
_cell.angle_alpha   90.00
_cell.angle_beta   90.00
_cell.angle_gamma   90.00
#
_symmetry.space_group_name_H-M   'P 1'
#
loop_
_entity.id
_entity.type
_entity.pdbx_description
1 polymer ?
#
loop_
_entity_poly.entity_id
_entity_poly.type
_entity_poly.pdbx_seq_one_letter_code
_entity_poly.pdbx_strand_id
1 'polypeptide(L)'
;MASALENGIASAQAAGSDVVLMDQQFSRFLRANARVDTYRDVLRMAALGSGVPLLQRYELMQTWAENDRLDIERAPAGQHRATTDRLHDCLGQALAQLVLKAAQPAGDALRSPR
;
A
#
# COMPACT_ATOMS: atom_id res chain seq x y z
N MET A 1 -0.67 13.89 13.79
CA MET A 1 -0.37 13.09 12.59
C MET A 1 -1.53 12.15 12.27
N ALA A 2 -1.95 11.29 13.20
CA ALA A 2 -3.18 10.50 13.08
C ALA A 2 -4.41 11.35 12.72
N SER A 3 -4.63 12.46 13.44
CA SER A 3 -5.73 13.40 13.18
C SER A 3 -5.74 14.00 11.77
N ALA A 4 -4.57 14.26 11.18
CA ALA A 4 -4.50 14.80 9.82
C ALA A 4 -4.90 13.74 8.78
N LEU A 5 -4.53 12.47 9.01
CA LEU A 5 -4.90 11.37 8.14
C LEU A 5 -6.41 11.11 8.22
N GLU A 6 -6.94 11.00 9.43
CA GLU A 6 -8.37 10.80 9.71
C GLU A 6 -9.22 11.91 9.08
N ASN A 7 -8.82 13.17 9.25
CA ASN A 7 -9.51 14.31 8.63
C ASN A 7 -9.47 14.27 7.11
N GLY A 8 -8.32 13.88 6.52
CA GLY A 8 -8.20 13.73 5.07
C GLY A 8 -9.11 12.63 4.51
N ILE A 9 -9.15 11.48 5.19
CA ILE A 9 -10.03 10.36 4.84
C ILE A 9 -11.50 10.79 4.94
N ALA A 10 -11.89 11.39 6.06
CA ALA A 10 -13.25 11.86 6.28
C ALA A 10 -13.67 12.90 5.24
N SER A 11 -12.78 13.82 4.87
CA SER A 11 -13.04 14.82 3.83
C SER A 11 -13.25 14.19 2.46
N ALA A 12 -12.44 13.19 2.09
CA ALA A 12 -12.58 12.49 0.81
C ALA A 12 -13.88 11.67 0.75
N GLN A 13 -14.21 10.96 1.84
CA GLN A 13 -15.46 10.20 1.94
C GLN A 13 -16.70 11.11 1.93
N ALA A 14 -16.64 12.26 2.62
CA ALA A 14 -17.72 13.26 2.59
C ALA A 14 -17.95 13.85 1.19
N ALA A 15 -16.92 13.87 0.34
CA ALA A 15 -17.02 14.23 -1.07
C ALA A 15 -17.52 13.08 -1.97
N GLY A 16 -17.86 11.92 -1.41
CA GLY A 16 -18.35 10.76 -2.14
C GLY A 16 -17.26 9.93 -2.83
N SER A 17 -15.99 10.11 -2.44
CA SER A 17 -14.88 9.33 -3.00
C SER A 17 -14.58 8.09 -2.18
N ASP A 18 -14.32 6.97 -2.86
CA ASP A 18 -13.70 5.80 -2.24
C ASP A 18 -12.22 6.11 -1.91
N VAL A 19 -11.77 5.63 -0.75
CA VAL A 19 -10.42 5.92 -0.25
C VAL A 19 -9.65 4.61 -0.07
N VAL A 20 -8.44 4.58 -0.62
CA VAL A 20 -7.42 3.56 -0.30
C VAL A 20 -6.18 4.29 0.20
N LEU A 21 -5.68 3.87 1.35
CA LEU A 21 -4.39 4.34 1.85
C LEU A 21 -3.26 3.50 1.23
N MET A 22 -2.08 4.10 1.09
CA MET A 22 -0.87 3.39 0.66
C MET A 22 0.31 3.91 1.46
N ASP A 23 1.11 3.02 2.02
CA ASP A 23 2.33 3.41 2.74
C ASP A 23 3.49 3.75 1.78
N GLN A 24 4.56 4.31 2.35
CA GLN A 24 5.75 4.73 1.61
C GLN A 24 6.43 3.57 0.88
N GLN A 25 7.16 3.90 -0.18
CA GLN A 25 8.07 2.97 -0.83
C GLN A 25 9.12 2.40 0.14
N PHE A 26 9.49 1.12 -0.05
CA PHE A 26 10.68 0.55 0.60
C PHE A 26 11.94 1.32 0.21
N SER A 27 12.69 1.73 1.21
CA SER A 27 14.05 2.21 1.04
C SER A 27 14.93 1.79 2.21
N ARG A 28 16.11 1.23 1.91
CA ARG A 28 17.10 0.88 2.94
C ARG A 28 17.65 2.11 3.63
N PHE A 29 17.82 3.21 2.89
CA PHE A 29 18.24 4.49 3.45
C PHE A 29 17.21 4.99 4.47
N LEU A 30 15.93 5.08 4.09
CA LEU A 30 14.89 5.53 5.03
C LEU A 30 14.73 4.56 6.21
N ARG A 31 14.81 3.24 5.98
CA ARG A 31 14.76 2.25 7.07
C ARG A 31 15.85 2.47 8.11
N ALA A 32 17.05 2.84 7.69
CA ALA A 32 18.18 3.07 8.60
C ALA A 32 18.16 4.46 9.27
N ASN A 33 17.44 5.44 8.69
CA ASN A 33 17.57 6.85 9.08
C ASN A 33 16.26 7.50 9.55
N ALA A 34 15.13 6.80 9.51
CA ALA A 34 13.82 7.33 9.88
C ALA A 34 12.99 6.32 10.68
N ARG A 35 11.94 6.81 11.36
CA ARG A 35 10.99 5.98 12.12
C ARG A 35 9.93 5.38 11.20
N VAL A 36 10.37 4.59 10.22
CA VAL A 36 9.51 4.02 9.16
C VAL A 36 8.39 3.16 9.76
N ASP A 37 8.72 2.29 10.72
CA ASP A 37 7.73 1.40 11.33
C ASP A 37 6.66 2.18 12.09
N THR A 38 7.05 3.23 12.83
CA THR A 38 6.08 4.11 13.51
C THR A 38 5.12 4.76 12.51
N TYR A 39 5.62 5.22 11.36
CA TYR A 39 4.76 5.83 10.35
C TYR A 39 3.79 4.81 9.72
N ARG A 40 4.27 3.59 9.47
CA ARG A 40 3.44 2.48 8.97
C ARG A 40 2.35 2.08 9.98
N ASP A 41 2.67 2.05 11.26
CA ASP A 41 1.70 1.74 12.32
C ASP A 41 0.60 2.82 12.38
N VAL A 42 0.96 4.10 12.26
CA VAL A 42 -0.03 5.19 12.22
C VAL A 42 -0.97 5.04 11.01
N LEU A 43 -0.44 4.71 9.83
CA LEU A 43 -1.28 4.46 8.64
C LEU A 43 -2.19 3.25 8.83
N ARG A 44 -1.68 2.17 9.43
CA ARG A 44 -2.45 0.96 9.73
C ARG A 44 -3.60 1.25 10.70
N MET A 45 -3.32 1.98 11.78
CA MET A 45 -4.33 2.34 12.76
C MET A 45 -5.40 3.26 12.18
N ALA A 46 -5.02 4.24 11.37
CA ALA A 46 -5.98 5.12 10.71
C ALA A 46 -6.81 4.38 9.65
N ALA A 47 -6.20 3.47 8.87
CA ALA A 47 -6.93 2.62 7.93
C ALA A 47 -8.01 1.79 8.63
N LEU A 48 -7.65 1.13 9.73
CA LEU A 48 -8.57 0.34 10.54
C LEU A 48 -9.67 1.21 11.17
N GLY A 49 -9.30 2.34 11.76
CA GLY A 49 -10.25 3.26 12.41
C GLY A 49 -11.27 3.88 11.47
N SER A 50 -10.89 4.12 10.20
CA SER A 50 -11.77 4.67 9.18
C SER A 50 -12.42 3.62 8.27
N GLY A 51 -12.12 2.33 8.47
CA GLY A 51 -12.65 1.24 7.65
C GLY A 51 -12.21 1.30 6.18
N VAL A 52 -11.04 1.87 5.89
CA VAL A 52 -10.53 2.01 4.52
C VAL A 52 -9.41 0.99 4.24
N PRO A 53 -9.31 0.44 3.01
CA PRO A 53 -8.22 -0.45 2.65
C PRO A 53 -6.84 0.24 2.71
N LEU A 54 -5.81 -0.53 3.04
CA LEU A 54 -4.41 -0.09 3.03
C LEU A 54 -3.55 -0.99 2.14
N LEU A 55 -2.93 -0.42 1.11
CA LEU A 55 -1.88 -1.07 0.35
C LEU A 55 -0.54 -0.92 1.09
N GLN A 56 0.00 -2.06 1.55
CA GLN A 56 1.30 -2.13 2.23
C GLN A 56 2.45 -2.19 1.20
N ARG A 57 2.61 -1.12 0.42
CA ARG A 57 3.64 -0.95 -0.61
C ARG A 57 5.04 -1.23 -0.06
N TYR A 58 5.36 -0.73 1.13
CA TYR A 58 6.65 -0.95 1.77
C TYR A 58 6.98 -2.44 1.89
N GLU A 59 6.05 -3.21 2.45
CA GLU A 59 6.25 -4.63 2.73
C GLU A 59 6.32 -5.46 1.46
N LEU A 60 5.49 -5.15 0.45
CA LEU A 60 5.56 -5.76 -0.87
C LEU A 60 6.94 -5.56 -1.49
N MET A 61 7.41 -4.31 -1.52
CA MET A 61 8.69 -3.97 -2.11
C MET A 61 9.86 -4.55 -1.32
N GLN A 62 9.81 -4.53 0.02
CA GLN A 62 10.81 -5.16 0.88
C GLN A 62 10.90 -6.65 0.56
N THR A 63 9.77 -7.35 0.52
CA THR A 63 9.71 -8.77 0.20
C THR A 63 10.27 -9.04 -1.19
N TRP A 64 9.97 -8.21 -2.19
CA TRP A 64 10.52 -8.40 -3.54
C TRP A 64 12.03 -8.16 -3.60
N ALA A 65 12.54 -7.20 -2.85
CA ALA A 65 13.96 -6.90 -2.78
C ALA A 65 14.74 -7.98 -2.01
N GLU A 66 14.19 -8.51 -0.92
CA GLU A 66 14.81 -9.56 -0.10
C GLU A 66 14.82 -10.93 -0.79
N ASN A 67 13.91 -11.14 -1.75
CA ASN A 67 13.85 -12.37 -2.56
C ASN A 67 14.46 -12.20 -3.96
N ASP A 68 15.29 -11.17 -4.19
CA ASP A 68 15.94 -10.86 -5.47
C ASP A 68 15.00 -10.83 -6.68
N ARG A 69 13.71 -10.52 -6.48
CA ARG A 69 12.71 -10.47 -7.55
C ARG A 69 12.65 -9.12 -8.22
N LEU A 70 12.70 -8.05 -7.43
CA LEU A 70 12.59 -6.67 -7.91
C LEU A 70 13.15 -5.70 -6.87
N ASP A 71 14.28 -5.06 -7.18
CA ASP A 71 14.94 -4.10 -6.29
C ASP A 71 15.43 -2.90 -7.10
N ILE A 72 14.76 -1.75 -6.96
CA ILE A 72 15.15 -0.53 -7.66
C ILE A 72 16.44 0.08 -7.10
N GLU A 73 16.72 -0.08 -5.80
CA GLU A 73 17.91 0.53 -5.17
C GLU A 73 19.19 -0.16 -5.64
N ARG A 74 19.08 -1.40 -6.15
CA ARG A 74 20.18 -2.19 -6.70
C ARG A 74 20.13 -2.32 -8.23
N ALA A 75 19.18 -1.67 -8.89
CA ALA A 75 19.06 -1.74 -10.35
C ALA A 75 20.30 -1.10 -11.02
N PRO A 76 20.94 -1.75 -12.01
CA PRO A 76 22.00 -1.14 -12.79
C PRO A 76 21.52 0.15 -13.46
N ALA A 77 22.40 1.15 -13.61
CA ALA A 77 22.03 2.46 -14.17
C ALA A 77 21.30 2.37 -15.53
N GLY A 78 21.74 1.46 -16.41
CA GLY A 78 21.09 1.22 -17.71
C GLY A 78 19.73 0.51 -17.65
N GLN A 79 19.37 -0.09 -16.51
CA GLN A 79 18.11 -0.81 -16.31
C GLN A 79 17.14 -0.10 -15.37
N HIS A 80 17.58 0.97 -14.68
CA HIS A 80 16.81 1.64 -13.64
C HIS A 80 15.39 2.03 -14.09
N ARG A 81 15.24 2.57 -15.31
CA ARG A 81 13.92 2.88 -15.89
C ARG A 81 13.05 1.63 -16.03
N ALA A 82 13.55 0.59 -16.71
CA ALA A 82 12.80 -0.64 -16.91
C ALA A 82 12.43 -1.34 -15.59
N THR A 83 13.31 -1.31 -14.59
CA THR A 83 13.01 -1.83 -13.24
C THR A 83 11.93 -1.00 -12.55
N THR A 84 11.94 0.32 -12.73
CA THR A 84 10.93 1.24 -12.18
C THR A 84 9.57 1.01 -12.84
N ASP A 85 9.53 0.81 -14.16
CA ASP A 85 8.29 0.52 -14.89
C ASP A 85 7.70 -0.81 -14.41
N ARG A 86 8.53 -1.87 -14.33
CA ARG A 86 8.12 -3.17 -13.78
C ARG A 86 7.63 -3.07 -12.34
N LEU A 87 8.24 -2.21 -11.51
CA LEU A 87 7.79 -1.95 -10.15
C LEU A 87 6.37 -1.37 -10.13
N HIS A 88 6.11 -0.36 -10.94
CA HIS A 88 4.78 0.25 -11.01
C HIS A 88 3.74 -0.71 -11.58
N ASP A 89 4.10 -1.55 -12.55
CA ASP A 89 3.20 -2.59 -13.07
C ASP A 89 2.79 -3.58 -11.96
N CYS A 90 3.75 -4.10 -11.19
CA CYS A 90 3.47 -5.02 -10.09
C CYS A 90 2.65 -4.35 -8.97
N LEU A 91 2.96 -3.10 -8.62
CA LEU A 91 2.18 -2.34 -7.63
C LEU A 91 0.77 -2.04 -8.13
N GLY A 92 0.60 -1.72 -9.42
CA GLY A 92 -0.69 -1.48 -10.05
C GLY A 92 -1.57 -2.73 -10.02
N GLN A 93 -1.00 -3.91 -10.30
CA GLN A 93 -1.70 -5.19 -10.18
C GLN A 93 -2.12 -5.48 -8.72
N ALA A 94 -1.23 -5.24 -7.75
CA ALA A 94 -1.55 -5.43 -6.33
C ALA A 94 -2.65 -4.47 -5.86
N LEU A 95 -2.61 -3.21 -6.29
CA LEU A 95 -3.64 -2.21 -5.99
C LEU A 95 -4.98 -2.60 -6.62
N ALA A 96 -5.00 -3.03 -7.88
CA ALA A 96 -6.22 -3.48 -8.54
C ALA A 96 -6.87 -4.66 -7.79
N GLN A 97 -6.07 -5.66 -7.37
CA GLN A 97 -6.57 -6.78 -6.56
C GLN A 97 -7.13 -6.32 -5.21
N LEU A 98 -6.47 -5.37 -4.54
CA LEU A 98 -6.95 -4.80 -3.29
C LEU A 98 -8.30 -4.11 -3.47
N VAL A 99 -8.43 -3.27 -4.51
CA VAL A 99 -9.68 -2.55 -4.83
C VAL A 99 -10.81 -3.55 -5.13
N LEU A 100 -10.55 -4.56 -5.95
CA LEU A 100 -11.54 -5.59 -6.27
C LEU A 100 -12.01 -6.34 -5.02
N LYS A 101 -11.09 -6.67 -4.11
CA LYS A 101 -11.42 -7.34 -2.84
C LYS A 101 -12.21 -6.43 -1.90
N ALA A 102 -11.87 -5.13 -1.86
CA ALA A 102 -12.56 -4.16 -1.02
C ALA A 102 -13.97 -3.82 -1.54
N ALA A 103 -14.18 -3.89 -2.86
CA ALA A 103 -15.47 -3.63 -3.50
C ALA A 103 -16.46 -4.80 -3.38
N GLN A 104 -16.02 -5.98 -2.95
CA GLN A 104 -16.92 -7.12 -2.73
C GLN A 104 -17.88 -6.82 -1.56
N PRO A 105 -19.20 -6.94 -1.75
CA PRO A 105 -20.14 -6.73 -0.66
C PRO A 105 -19.93 -7.78 0.43
N ALA A 106 -20.04 -7.37 1.69
CA ALA A 106 -19.88 -8.23 2.87
C ALA A 106 -20.83 -9.46 2.90
N GLY A 107 -21.82 -9.51 2.00
CA GLY A 107 -22.84 -10.57 1.90
C GLY A 107 -22.42 -11.84 1.13
N ASP A 108 -21.35 -11.82 0.34
CA ASP A 108 -20.96 -13.02 -0.45
C ASP A 108 -20.09 -14.01 0.34
N ALA A 109 -19.45 -13.58 1.42
CA ALA A 109 -18.71 -14.48 2.32
C ALA A 109 -19.62 -15.43 3.13
N LEU A 110 -20.92 -15.13 3.23
CA LEU A 110 -21.94 -15.93 3.91
C LEU A 110 -22.73 -16.85 2.97
N ARG A 111 -22.45 -16.83 1.66
CA ARG A 111 -23.08 -17.67 0.64
C ARG A 111 -22.08 -18.69 0.05
N SER A 112 -21.47 -19.51 0.90
CA SER A 112 -20.95 -20.81 0.45
C SER A 112 -22.04 -21.86 0.64
N PRO A 113 -22.53 -22.51 -0.44
CA PRO A 113 -23.36 -23.70 -0.31
C PRO A 113 -22.49 -24.88 0.15
N ARG A 114 -23.07 -25.71 1.04
CA ARG A 114 -22.51 -26.99 1.49
C ARG A 114 -22.31 -27.97 0.33
#